data_AF-A0A0G0Q1A0-F1
#
_entry.id   AF-A0A0G0Q1A0-F1
#
_cell.length_a   1.000
_cell.length_b   1.000
_cell.length_c   1.000
_cell.angle_alpha   90.00
_cell.angle_beta   90.00
_cell.angle_gamma   90.00
#
_symmetry.space_group_name_H-M   'P 1'
#
loop_
_entity.id
_entity.type
_entity.pdbx_description
1 polymer ?
#
loop_
_entity_poly.entity_id
_entity_poly.type
_entity_poly.pdbx_seq_one_letter_code
_entity_poly.pdbx_strand_id
1 'polypeptide(L)'
;MLSKSDKNWLQENFATKDDLKPFATKEDIKPIVTELLKPITKELKEIRKDTRKIRKDLEMVTGEFDQEQKNLEKRTVRIEKHLGLPAC
;
A
#
# COMPACT_ATOMS: atom_id res chain seq x y z
N MET A 1 2.97 -53.29 -29.32
CA MET A 1 2.69 -52.22 -30.31
C MET A 1 1.60 -51.34 -29.73
N LEU A 2 1.67 -50.01 -29.90
CA LEU A 2 0.58 -49.11 -29.52
C LEU A 2 -0.63 -49.32 -30.44
N SER A 3 -1.82 -49.42 -29.85
CA SER A 3 -3.08 -49.56 -30.58
C SER A 3 -3.51 -48.23 -31.21
N LYS A 4 -4.48 -48.29 -32.13
CA LYS A 4 -5.08 -47.08 -32.72
C LYS A 4 -5.81 -46.24 -31.67
N SER A 5 -6.44 -46.90 -30.70
CA SER A 5 -7.09 -46.25 -29.57
C SER A 5 -6.08 -45.50 -28.69
N ASP A 6 -4.92 -46.08 -28.42
CA ASP A 6 -3.85 -45.42 -27.66
C ASP A 6 -3.36 -44.15 -28.37
N LYS A 7 -3.24 -44.19 -29.70
CA LYS A 7 -2.84 -43.03 -30.50
C LYS A 7 -3.89 -41.92 -30.49
N ASN A 8 -5.17 -42.26 -30.61
CA ASN A 8 -6.25 -41.28 -30.57
C ASN A 8 -6.34 -40.61 -29.19
N TRP A 9 -6.23 -41.38 -28.11
CA TRP A 9 -6.21 -40.83 -26.76
C TRP A 9 -5.07 -39.80 -26.58
N LEU A 10 -3.87 -40.11 -27.08
CA LEU A 10 -2.74 -39.16 -27.03
C LEU A 10 -3.03 -37.87 -27.81
N GLN A 11 -3.65 -37.96 -28.99
CA GLN A 11 -3.99 -36.78 -29.79
C GLN A 11 -5.05 -35.89 -29.13
N GLU A 12 -6.01 -36.49 -28.42
CA GLU A 12 -7.07 -35.75 -27.72
C GLU A 12 -6.59 -35.10 -26.42
N ASN A 13 -5.56 -35.66 -25.77
CA ASN A 13 -5.15 -35.26 -24.42
C ASN A 13 -3.84 -34.47 -24.37
N PHE A 14 -3.04 -34.46 -25.44
CA PHE A 14 -1.80 -33.69 -25.49
C PHE A 14 -1.96 -32.44 -26.35
N ALA A 15 -1.50 -31.31 -25.80
CA ALA A 15 -1.38 -30.08 -26.57
C ALA A 15 -0.35 -30.23 -27.69
N THR A 16 -0.70 -29.70 -28.86
CA THR A 16 0.20 -29.53 -30.00
C THR A 16 1.00 -28.23 -29.86
N LYS A 17 1.97 -28.03 -30.76
CA LYS A 17 2.71 -26.77 -30.81
C LYS A 17 1.81 -25.59 -31.16
N ASP A 18 0.79 -25.82 -31.98
CA ASP A 18 -0.13 -24.77 -32.40
C ASP A 18 -1.02 -24.30 -31.24
N ASP A 19 -1.39 -25.21 -30.34
CA ASP A 19 -2.15 -24.89 -29.13
C ASP A 19 -1.38 -23.95 -28.18
N LEU A 20 -0.05 -23.99 -28.21
CA LEU A 20 0.80 -23.19 -27.32
C LEU A 20 1.16 -21.80 -27.89
N LYS A 21 1.03 -21.58 -29.20
CA LYS A 21 1.38 -20.30 -29.86
C LYS A 21 0.68 -19.07 -29.28
N PRO A 22 -0.60 -19.13 -28.84
CA PRO A 22 -1.28 -17.95 -28.31
C PRO A 22 -0.82 -17.55 -26.89
N PHE A 23 -0.08 -18.40 -26.18
CA PHE A 23 0.28 -18.15 -24.78
C PHE A 23 1.55 -17.29 -24.68
N ALA A 24 1.53 -16.34 -23.75
CA ALA A 24 2.69 -15.56 -23.40
C ALA A 24 3.79 -16.46 -22.80
N THR A 25 5.02 -16.19 -23.17
CA THR A 25 6.23 -16.82 -22.65
C THR A 25 6.76 -16.06 -21.44
N LYS A 26 7.75 -16.66 -20.76
CA LYS A 26 8.43 -15.99 -19.65
C LYS A 26 9.15 -14.72 -20.09
N GLU A 27 9.69 -14.70 -21.32
CA GLU A 27 10.39 -13.53 -21.84
C GLU A 27 9.41 -12.37 -22.12
N ASP A 28 8.18 -12.66 -22.52
CA ASP A 28 7.13 -11.63 -22.71
C ASP A 28 6.77 -10.92 -21.39
N ILE A 29 6.86 -11.63 -20.25
CA ILE A 29 6.51 -11.11 -18.92
C ILE A 29 7.66 -10.35 -18.27
N LYS A 30 8.91 -10.66 -18.65
CA LYS A 30 10.11 -10.15 -18.00
C LYS A 30 10.18 -8.61 -17.99
N PRO A 31 9.88 -7.87 -19.07
CA PRO A 31 9.85 -6.41 -19.07
C PRO A 31 8.86 -5.84 -18.05
N ILE A 32 7.69 -6.46 -17.89
CA ILE A 32 6.68 -6.04 -16.89
C ILE A 32 7.30 -6.07 -15.49
N VAL A 33 8.01 -7.15 -15.16
CA VAL A 33 8.65 -7.28 -13.84
C VAL A 33 9.81 -6.30 -13.70
N THR A 34 10.69 -6.22 -14.70
CA THR A 34 11.96 -5.50 -14.56
C THR A 34 11.86 -4.00 -14.78
N GLU A 35 11.01 -3.56 -15.71
CA GLU A 35 10.93 -2.17 -16.15
C GLU A 35 9.75 -1.45 -15.52
N LEU A 36 8.63 -2.14 -15.30
CA LEU A 36 7.44 -1.52 -14.70
C LEU A 36 7.39 -1.74 -13.19
N LEU A 37 7.39 -3.00 -12.74
CA LEU A 37 7.16 -3.30 -11.32
C LEU A 37 8.34 -2.96 -10.41
N LYS A 38 9.58 -3.21 -10.83
CA LYS A 38 10.75 -2.92 -9.99
C LYS A 38 10.84 -1.44 -9.59
N PRO A 39 10.75 -0.44 -10.51
CA PRO A 39 10.75 0.97 -10.12
C PRO A 39 9.61 1.32 -9.16
N ILE A 40 8.38 0.88 -9.48
CA ILE A 40 7.19 1.12 -8.63
C ILE A 40 7.42 0.58 -7.22
N THR A 41 7.94 -0.64 -7.08
CA THR A 41 8.21 -1.22 -5.74
C THR A 41 9.27 -0.45 -4.94
N LYS A 42 10.22 0.20 -5.62
CA LYS A 42 11.22 1.07 -4.97
C LYS A 42 10.57 2.37 -4.51
N GLU A 43 9.80 3.02 -5.37
CA GLU A 43 9.07 4.25 -5.04
C GLU A 43 8.10 4.03 -3.87
N LEU A 44 7.34 2.94 -3.88
CA LEU A 44 6.44 2.58 -2.78
C LEU A 44 7.16 2.42 -1.43
N LYS A 45 8.42 1.93 -1.44
CA LYS A 45 9.22 1.83 -0.21
C LYS A 45 9.60 3.20 0.33
N GLU A 46 9.96 4.14 -0.54
CA GLU A 46 10.30 5.51 -0.12
C GLU A 46 9.04 6.27 0.34
N ILE A 47 7.94 6.20 -0.42
CA ILE A 47 6.65 6.77 0.00
C ILE A 47 6.26 6.25 1.39
N ARG A 48 6.39 4.95 1.65
CA ARG A 48 6.09 4.37 2.97
C ARG A 48 6.99 4.91 4.09
N LYS A 49 8.25 5.29 3.80
CA LYS A 49 9.11 5.94 4.80
C LYS A 49 8.61 7.36 5.08
N ASP A 50 8.28 8.11 4.04
CA ASP A 50 7.84 9.49 4.18
C ASP A 50 6.48 9.58 4.87
N THR A 51 5.52 8.72 4.54
CA THR A 51 4.24 8.62 5.26
C THR A 51 4.44 8.32 6.75
N ARG A 52 5.43 7.50 7.12
CA ARG A 52 5.77 7.23 8.53
C ARG A 52 6.35 8.45 9.24
N LYS A 53 7.15 9.27 8.55
CA LYS A 53 7.68 10.52 9.10
C LYS A 53 6.56 11.53 9.30
N ILE A 54 5.77 11.78 8.25
CA ILE A 54 4.60 12.68 8.28
C ILE A 54 3.67 12.34 9.44
N ARG A 55 3.40 11.05 9.66
CA ARG A 55 2.56 10.62 10.78
C ARG A 55 3.15 11.02 12.15
N LYS A 56 4.46 10.83 12.35
CA LYS A 56 5.13 11.20 13.60
C LYS A 56 5.16 12.71 13.80
N ASP A 57 5.41 13.46 12.72
CA ASP A 57 5.42 14.92 12.75
C ASP A 57 4.01 15.44 13.10
N LEU A 58 2.96 14.82 12.54
CA LEU A 58 1.58 15.14 12.87
C LEU A 58 1.25 14.82 14.34
N GLU A 59 1.66 13.65 14.84
CA GLU A 59 1.50 13.28 16.25
C GLU A 59 2.13 14.33 17.18
N MET A 60 3.34 14.81 16.86
CA MET A 60 4.02 15.87 17.61
C MET A 60 3.23 17.17 17.60
N VAL A 61 2.85 17.65 16.42
CA VAL A 61 2.09 18.90 16.25
C VAL A 61 0.76 18.84 16.99
N THR A 62 0.01 17.74 16.87
CA THR A 62 -1.24 17.57 17.61
C THR A 62 -1.04 17.57 19.12
N GLY A 63 0.04 16.96 19.62
CA GLY A 63 0.37 16.96 21.04
C GLY A 63 0.72 18.35 21.57
N GLU A 64 1.43 19.16 20.78
CA GLU A 64 1.72 20.56 21.13
C GLU A 64 0.43 21.41 21.18
N PHE A 65 -0.45 21.25 20.19
CA PHE A 65 -1.74 21.93 20.19
C PHE A 65 -2.58 21.55 21.42
N ASP A 66 -2.68 20.26 21.77
CA ASP A 66 -3.40 19.79 22.96
C ASP A 66 -2.86 20.43 24.24
N GLN A 67 -1.52 20.55 24.34
CA GLN A 67 -0.88 21.13 25.51
C GLN A 67 -1.16 22.63 25.63
N GLU A 68 -1.13 23.36 24.51
CA GLU A 68 -1.44 24.78 24.51
C GLU A 68 -2.92 25.05 24.80
N GLN A 69 -3.84 24.23 24.26
CA GLN A 69 -5.26 24.30 24.60
C GLN A 69 -5.48 24.15 26.12
N LYS A 70 -4.87 23.14 26.76
CA LYS A 70 -4.93 22.97 28.22
C LYS A 70 -4.36 24.17 28.98
N ASN A 71 -3.30 24.80 28.47
CA ASN A 71 -2.72 25.97 29.11
C ASN A 71 -3.65 27.18 29.02
N LEU A 72 -4.28 27.39 27.87
CA LEU A 72 -5.25 28.46 27.63
C LEU A 72 -6.52 28.27 28.46
N GLU A 73 -7.05 27.05 28.55
CA GLU A 73 -8.18 26.72 29.43
C GLU A 73 -7.88 27.09 30.88
N LYS A 74 -6.72 26.66 31.41
CA LYS A 74 -6.30 27.00 32.79
C LYS A 74 -6.18 28.50 33.00
N ARG A 75 -5.69 29.25 32.01
CA ARG A 75 -5.58 30.72 32.09
C ARG A 75 -6.97 31.36 32.10
N THR A 76 -7.86 30.89 31.23
CA THR A 76 -9.25 31.36 31.13
C THR A 76 -9.98 31.16 32.45
N VAL A 77 -9.94 29.96 33.02
CA VAL A 77 -10.53 29.65 34.33
C VAL A 77 -10.01 30.57 35.44
N ARG A 78 -8.71 30.89 35.45
CA ARG A 78 -8.15 31.83 36.45
C ARG A 78 -8.70 33.25 36.28
N ILE A 79 -8.85 33.71 35.04
CA ILE A 79 -9.39 35.04 34.72
C ILE A 79 -10.88 35.11 35.08
N GLU A 80 -11.68 34.12 34.66
CA GLU A 80 -13.11 34.05 34.97
C GLU A 80 -13.35 34.10 36.48
N LYS A 81 -12.59 33.30 37.24
CA LYS A 81 -12.65 33.31 38.71
C LYS A 81 -12.32 34.68 39.30
N HIS A 82 -11.30 35.36 38.78
CA HIS A 82 -10.90 36.69 39.28
C HIS A 82 -11.96 37.76 39.00
N LEU A 83 -12.65 37.66 37.87
CA LEU A 83 -13.71 38.58 37.46
C LEU A 83 -15.10 38.21 38.01
N GLY A 84 -15.23 37.08 38.73
CA GLY A 84 -16.51 36.59 39.23
C GLY A 84 -17.45 36.10 38.12
N LEU A 85 -16.90 35.71 36.97
CA LEU A 85 -17.65 35.14 35.85
C LEU A 85 -17.89 33.63 36.09
N PRO A 86 -19.02 33.08 35.60
CA PRO A 86 -19.24 31.63 35.62
C PRO A 86 -18.18 30.93 34.76
N ALA A 87 -17.70 29.78 35.23
CA ALA A 87 -16.79 28.94 34.45
C ALA A 87 -17.55 28.29 33.28
N CYS A 88 -16.93 28.32 32.10
CA CYS A 88 -17.41 27.62 30.90
C CYS A 88 -17.13 26.12 30.96
#